data_AF-A0A5C5ZFD0-F1
#
_entry.id   AF-A0A5C5ZFD0-F1
#
_cell.length_a   1.000
_cell.length_b   1.000
_cell.length_c   1.000
_cell.angle_alpha   90.00
_cell.angle_beta   90.00
_cell.angle_gamma   90.00
#
_symmetry.space_group_name_H-M   'P 1'
#
loop_
_entity.id
_entity.type
_entity.pdbx_description
1 polymer ?
#
loop_
_entity_poly.entity_id
_entity_poly.type
_entity_poly.pdbx_seq_one_letter_code
_entity_poly.pdbx_strand_id
1 'polypeptide(L)'
;MKAVAALLFSLAALTSAGAHAASSTFDVDDEGWTIIGDAQSGTGSPDYLAAGGNPGGHIAAADNVLGGTWYFQAPAKFHGDFSFAYGADLTFDLMQSSISSQFDDEDVILRGGGLFLTYDTSMNPGVAWTSYSVPLEETAGWTVGGSSPAAAPTAAEMMQVLSDLTDLQIRGEYRSGSDTGSLDNVALIPAPGGLSLAAAGLALAVRGGRRRGAQLARAPATRQEPSPTGAAVSQRTAN
;
A
#
# COMPACT_ATOMS: atom_id res chain seq x y z
N MET A 1 56.48 26.87 33.86
CA MET A 1 55.67 25.75 33.32
C MET A 1 54.24 26.25 33.20
N LYS A 2 53.74 26.46 31.98
CA LYS A 2 52.38 26.98 31.73
C LYS A 2 51.43 25.80 31.50
N ALA A 3 50.39 25.67 32.32
CA ALA A 3 49.32 24.71 32.11
C ALA A 3 48.39 25.21 31.00
N VAL A 4 48.14 24.38 29.99
CA VAL A 4 47.15 24.64 28.95
C VAL A 4 45.92 23.81 29.29
N ALA A 5 44.82 24.49 29.61
CA ALA A 5 43.51 23.88 29.78
C ALA A 5 42.89 23.69 28.39
N ALA A 6 42.61 22.44 28.01
CA ALA A 6 41.84 22.13 26.82
C ALA A 6 40.34 22.16 27.17
N LEU A 7 39.63 23.15 26.64
CA LEU A 7 38.18 23.26 26.75
C LEU A 7 37.55 22.41 25.66
N LEU A 8 36.95 21.28 26.02
CA LEU A 8 36.18 20.44 25.11
C LEU A 8 34.81 21.09 24.89
N PHE A 9 34.58 21.61 23.69
CA PHE A 9 33.25 21.99 23.23
C PHE A 9 32.54 20.72 22.73
N SER A 10 31.54 20.26 23.48
CA SER A 10 30.63 19.21 23.04
C SER A 10 29.70 19.77 21.96
N LEU A 11 29.90 19.33 20.72
CA LEU A 11 28.97 19.62 19.62
C LEU A 11 27.72 18.74 19.81
N ALA A 12 26.65 19.32 20.32
CA ALA A 12 25.34 18.68 20.26
C ALA A 12 24.93 18.56 18.79
N ALA A 13 24.85 17.33 18.28
CA ALA A 13 24.26 17.08 16.99
C ALA A 13 22.75 17.36 17.11
N LEU A 14 22.29 18.49 16.56
CA LEU A 14 20.87 18.64 16.24
C LEU A 14 20.57 17.62 15.13
N THR A 15 19.92 16.53 15.48
CA THR A 15 19.25 15.69 14.48
C THR A 15 18.20 16.56 13.83
N SER A 16 18.41 16.94 12.57
CA SER A 16 17.32 17.45 11.74
C SER A 16 16.25 16.36 11.70
N ALA A 17 15.07 16.62 12.24
CA ALA A 17 13.89 15.83 11.95
C ALA A 17 13.68 15.93 10.43
N GLY A 18 14.18 14.96 9.70
CA GLY A 18 13.86 14.81 8.28
C GLY A 18 12.39 14.43 8.20
N ALA A 19 11.69 14.90 7.15
CA ALA A 19 10.36 14.40 6.84
C ALA A 19 10.40 12.86 6.81
N HIS A 20 9.66 12.24 7.73
CA HIS A 20 9.65 10.79 7.92
C HIS A 20 8.62 10.16 6.96
N ALA A 21 9.01 9.79 5.75
CA ALA A 21 8.14 8.95 4.92
C ALA A 21 8.08 7.51 5.46
N ALA A 22 6.92 6.87 5.40
CA ALA A 22 6.76 5.47 5.81
C ALA A 22 5.96 4.69 4.76
N SER A 23 6.36 3.44 4.51
CA SER A 23 5.63 2.53 3.63
C SER A 23 5.78 1.08 4.09
N SER A 24 4.80 0.24 3.74
CA SER A 24 4.87 -1.22 3.83
C SER A 24 4.33 -1.86 2.55
N THR A 25 5.13 -2.72 1.93
CA THR A 25 4.75 -3.47 0.72
C THR A 25 4.56 -4.95 1.00
N PHE A 26 5.00 -5.43 2.18
CA PHE A 26 4.87 -6.81 2.59
C PHE A 26 5.47 -7.78 1.58
N ASP A 27 6.53 -7.39 0.88
CA ASP A 27 7.17 -8.27 -0.11
C ASP A 27 8.05 -9.35 0.53
N VAL A 28 8.44 -9.16 1.80
CA VAL A 28 9.43 -10.00 2.50
C VAL A 28 8.87 -10.61 3.79
N ASP A 29 8.12 -9.85 4.57
CA ASP A 29 7.55 -10.26 5.85
C ASP A 29 6.33 -9.38 6.22
N ASP A 30 5.85 -9.48 7.46
CA ASP A 30 4.75 -8.68 8.00
C ASP A 30 5.16 -7.22 8.35
N GLU A 31 6.43 -6.88 8.20
CA GLU A 31 7.03 -5.58 8.49
C GLU A 31 6.75 -5.02 9.90
N GLY A 32 6.42 -5.90 10.85
CA GLY A 32 6.11 -5.55 12.24
C GLY A 32 4.68 -5.06 12.48
N TRP A 33 3.78 -5.23 11.51
CA TRP A 33 2.35 -4.96 11.71
C TRP A 33 1.74 -5.93 12.72
N THR A 34 0.74 -5.45 13.46
CA THR A 34 0.04 -6.25 14.47
C THR A 34 -1.46 -6.20 14.25
N ILE A 35 -2.17 -7.12 14.90
CA ILE A 35 -3.64 -7.20 14.91
C ILE A 35 -4.14 -6.81 16.30
N ILE A 36 -5.10 -5.90 16.34
CA ILE A 36 -5.81 -5.52 17.56
C ILE A 36 -7.30 -5.76 17.38
N GLY A 37 -8.01 -6.00 18.49
CA GLY A 37 -9.40 -6.45 18.45
C GLY A 37 -9.51 -7.97 18.48
N ASP A 38 -10.54 -8.52 17.84
CA ASP A 38 -11.01 -9.90 18.03
C ASP A 38 -10.68 -10.86 16.87
N ALA A 39 -9.62 -10.60 16.12
CA ALA A 39 -9.07 -11.53 15.12
C ALA A 39 -7.94 -12.43 15.65
N GLN A 40 -7.53 -13.39 14.82
CA GLN A 40 -6.30 -14.21 15.00
C GLN A 40 -6.21 -14.94 16.36
N SER A 41 -7.36 -15.32 16.94
CA SER A 41 -7.43 -15.94 18.27
C SER A 41 -6.71 -15.14 19.36
N GLY A 42 -6.58 -13.81 19.19
CA GLY A 42 -5.89 -12.91 20.12
C GLY A 42 -4.36 -13.02 20.12
N THR A 43 -3.75 -13.69 19.14
CA THR A 43 -2.28 -13.74 19.01
C THR A 43 -1.66 -12.38 18.71
N GLY A 44 -2.46 -11.46 18.16
CA GLY A 44 -2.05 -10.11 17.80
C GLY A 44 -1.08 -10.03 16.63
N SER A 45 -0.80 -11.13 15.94
CA SER A 45 0.10 -11.18 14.79
C SER A 45 -0.70 -11.52 13.52
N PRO A 46 -0.47 -10.81 12.40
CA PRO A 46 -1.05 -11.19 11.12
C PRO A 46 -0.35 -12.42 10.53
N ASP A 47 -1.00 -13.07 9.57
CA ASP A 47 -0.35 -14.02 8.68
C ASP A 47 0.32 -13.27 7.53
N TYR A 48 1.60 -13.56 7.28
CA TYR A 48 2.29 -13.11 6.08
C TYR A 48 2.13 -14.11 4.94
N LEU A 49 1.73 -13.63 3.76
CA LEU A 49 1.61 -14.40 2.53
C LEU A 49 2.56 -13.83 1.48
N ALA A 50 3.55 -14.62 1.05
CA ALA A 50 4.56 -14.18 0.08
C ALA A 50 4.06 -13.98 -1.36
N ALA A 51 2.78 -14.21 -1.62
CA ALA A 51 2.15 -14.07 -2.94
C ALA A 51 0.66 -13.73 -2.78
N GLY A 52 0.07 -13.18 -3.84
CA GLY A 52 -1.36 -12.84 -3.90
C GLY A 52 -1.69 -11.39 -3.52
N GLY A 53 -0.68 -10.59 -3.17
CA GLY A 53 -0.79 -9.13 -3.01
C GLY A 53 -0.98 -8.39 -4.34
N ASN A 54 -0.83 -7.07 -4.30
CA ASN A 54 -1.10 -6.15 -5.41
C ASN A 54 0.11 -5.30 -5.83
N PRO A 55 1.14 -5.87 -6.49
CA PRO A 55 1.49 -7.29 -6.61
C PRO A 55 2.35 -7.73 -5.42
N GLY A 56 2.70 -9.02 -5.37
CA GLY A 56 3.72 -9.51 -4.43
C GLY A 56 3.11 -10.15 -3.19
N GLY A 57 3.71 -9.90 -2.03
CA GLY A 57 3.21 -10.40 -0.76
C GLY A 57 2.15 -9.49 -0.13
N HIS A 58 1.53 -9.95 0.95
CA HIS A 58 0.57 -9.17 1.74
C HIS A 58 0.45 -9.77 3.13
N ILE A 59 -0.23 -9.05 4.03
CA ILE A 59 -0.64 -9.59 5.33
C ILE A 59 -2.14 -9.83 5.38
N ALA A 60 -2.56 -10.80 6.19
CA ALA A 60 -3.96 -11.15 6.38
C ALA A 60 -4.25 -11.54 7.83
N ALA A 61 -5.51 -11.42 8.23
CA ALA A 61 -5.99 -11.91 9.51
C ALA A 61 -7.38 -12.52 9.38
N ALA A 62 -7.56 -13.68 10.03
CA ALA A 62 -8.85 -14.36 10.08
C ALA A 62 -9.65 -13.93 11.32
N ASP A 63 -10.88 -13.48 11.10
CA ASP A 63 -11.88 -13.37 12.17
C ASP A 63 -12.42 -14.78 12.49
N ASN A 64 -12.31 -15.14 13.78
CA ASN A 64 -12.75 -16.42 14.31
C ASN A 64 -14.12 -16.36 15.02
N VAL A 65 -14.92 -15.32 14.76
CA VAL A 65 -16.33 -15.17 15.18
C VAL A 65 -16.50 -14.90 16.67
N LEU A 66 -15.73 -13.95 17.23
CA LEU A 66 -15.89 -13.56 18.64
C LEU A 66 -16.69 -12.27 18.87
N GLY A 67 -17.01 -11.53 17.81
CA GLY A 67 -17.86 -10.35 17.87
C GLY A 67 -17.09 -9.13 18.36
N GLY A 68 -17.03 -8.12 17.49
CA GLY A 68 -16.17 -6.96 17.66
C GLY A 68 -15.81 -6.40 16.28
N THR A 69 -14.87 -5.47 16.29
CA THR A 69 -14.22 -4.96 15.08
C THR A 69 -12.72 -5.05 15.32
N TRP A 70 -11.99 -5.68 14.40
CA TRP A 70 -10.53 -5.75 14.47
C TRP A 70 -9.83 -4.87 13.43
N TYR A 71 -8.59 -4.51 13.74
CA TYR A 71 -7.76 -3.58 12.97
C TYR A 71 -6.34 -4.11 12.77
N PHE A 72 -5.76 -3.78 11.62
CA PHE A 72 -4.32 -3.78 11.41
C PHE A 72 -3.72 -2.54 12.07
N GLN A 73 -2.81 -2.73 13.02
CA GLN A 73 -2.10 -1.67 13.71
C GLN A 73 -0.69 -1.52 13.14
N ALA A 74 -0.36 -0.31 12.73
CA ALA A 74 0.90 0.03 12.08
C ALA A 74 2.10 -0.07 13.04
N PRO A 75 3.28 -0.48 12.54
CA PRO A 75 4.52 -0.50 13.31
C PRO A 75 5.06 0.91 13.59
N ALA A 76 6.01 0.99 14.52
CA ALA A 76 6.64 2.24 14.97
C ALA A 76 7.26 3.12 13.86
N LYS A 77 7.55 2.58 12.67
CA LYS A 77 8.00 3.38 11.51
C LYS A 77 6.93 4.34 10.98
N PHE A 78 5.65 4.13 11.32
CA PHE A 78 4.54 5.05 11.06
C PHE A 78 4.27 6.02 12.23
N HIS A 79 5.13 6.07 13.25
CA HIS A 79 4.97 6.97 14.40
C HIS A 79 5.99 8.11 14.36
N GLY A 80 5.67 9.23 14.99
CA GLY A 80 6.50 10.45 15.06
C GLY A 80 5.91 11.61 14.26
N ASP A 81 6.79 12.48 13.76
CA ASP A 81 6.40 13.70 13.06
C ASP A 81 6.14 13.45 11.56
N PHE A 82 4.86 13.37 11.23
CA PHE A 82 4.29 13.31 9.89
C PHE A 82 3.58 14.60 9.48
N SER A 83 3.91 15.75 10.09
CA SER A 83 3.33 17.05 9.73
C SER A 83 3.48 17.40 8.24
N PHE A 84 4.51 16.86 7.57
CA PHE A 84 4.70 16.99 6.12
C PHE A 84 3.58 16.34 5.28
N ALA A 85 2.84 15.38 5.85
CA ALA A 85 1.79 14.64 5.17
C ALA A 85 0.44 15.38 5.19
N TYR A 86 0.34 16.52 5.89
CA TYR A 86 -0.86 17.35 5.84
C TYR A 86 -1.14 17.81 4.40
N GLY A 87 -2.32 17.51 3.88
CA GLY A 87 -2.73 17.71 2.49
C GLY A 87 -2.18 16.67 1.49
N ALA A 88 -1.51 15.63 1.97
CA ALA A 88 -1.19 14.42 1.21
C ALA A 88 -2.23 13.31 1.50
N ASP A 89 -2.02 12.12 0.93
CA ASP A 89 -2.89 10.97 1.14
C ASP A 89 -2.17 9.87 1.93
N LEU A 90 -2.89 9.24 2.85
CA LEU A 90 -2.59 7.89 3.31
C LEU A 90 -3.16 6.92 2.28
N THR A 91 -2.33 6.08 1.68
CA THR A 91 -2.78 5.08 0.70
C THR A 91 -2.61 3.67 1.24
N PHE A 92 -3.50 2.77 0.86
CA PHE A 92 -3.41 1.33 1.17
C PHE A 92 -4.37 0.54 0.28
N ASP A 93 -4.15 -0.77 0.20
CA ASP A 93 -5.03 -1.71 -0.48
C ASP A 93 -5.68 -2.67 0.53
N LEU A 94 -6.98 -2.90 0.41
CA LEU A 94 -7.71 -3.89 1.21
C LEU A 94 -8.40 -4.93 0.32
N MET A 95 -8.54 -6.12 0.88
CA MET A 95 -9.35 -7.19 0.31
C MET A 95 -10.01 -7.98 1.46
N GLN A 96 -11.23 -8.47 1.23
CA GLN A 96 -11.91 -9.38 2.16
C GLN A 96 -12.29 -10.69 1.47
N SER A 97 -12.41 -11.78 2.24
CA SER A 97 -12.76 -13.09 1.67
C SER A 97 -14.25 -13.26 1.32
N SER A 98 -15.12 -12.37 1.81
CA SER A 98 -16.56 -12.34 1.48
C SER A 98 -17.16 -10.97 1.74
N ILE A 99 -18.15 -10.56 0.94
CA ILE A 99 -18.86 -9.26 1.06
C ILE A 99 -20.29 -9.41 1.64
N SER A 100 -20.62 -10.55 2.23
CA SER A 100 -21.93 -10.82 2.82
C SER A 100 -22.07 -10.21 4.22
N SER A 101 -23.25 -9.68 4.58
CA SER A 101 -23.53 -9.20 5.96
C SER A 101 -22.56 -8.13 6.44
N GLN A 102 -22.27 -7.15 5.58
CA GLN A 102 -21.34 -6.07 5.91
C GLN A 102 -21.90 -5.12 6.96
N PHE A 103 -21.01 -4.55 7.75
CA PHE A 103 -21.34 -3.54 8.75
C PHE A 103 -20.40 -2.33 8.65
N ASP A 104 -20.80 -1.25 9.32
CA ASP A 104 -20.11 0.03 9.31
C ASP A 104 -19.41 0.27 10.64
N ASP A 105 -18.21 0.82 10.59
CA ASP A 105 -17.34 1.16 11.72
C ASP A 105 -16.18 2.04 11.22
N GLU A 106 -15.40 2.64 12.11
CA GLU A 106 -14.31 3.54 11.73
C GLU A 106 -13.24 2.79 10.92
N ASP A 107 -12.95 3.24 9.70
CA ASP A 107 -12.04 2.56 8.77
C ASP A 107 -10.57 2.89 9.01
N VAL A 108 -10.29 4.15 9.34
CA VAL A 108 -8.94 4.61 9.68
C VAL A 108 -9.00 5.36 11.00
N ILE A 109 -8.08 5.03 11.91
CA ILE A 109 -7.93 5.73 13.18
C ILE A 109 -6.49 6.22 13.32
N LEU A 110 -6.34 7.52 13.54
CA LEU A 110 -5.06 8.17 13.84
C LEU A 110 -5.09 8.66 15.28
N ARG A 111 -4.04 8.38 16.06
CA ARG A 111 -3.86 8.98 17.41
C ARG A 111 -2.54 9.71 17.49
N GLY A 112 -2.55 10.93 18.00
CA GLY A 112 -1.34 11.72 18.14
C GLY A 112 -1.56 13.02 18.91
N GLY A 113 -0.53 13.50 19.61
CA GLY A 113 -0.61 14.72 20.40
C GLY A 113 -1.75 14.74 21.43
N GLY A 114 -2.21 13.57 21.91
CA GLY A 114 -3.33 13.44 22.85
C GLY A 114 -4.74 13.53 22.24
N LEU A 115 -4.85 13.57 20.91
CA LEU A 115 -6.11 13.55 20.16
C LEU A 115 -6.19 12.25 19.34
N PHE A 116 -7.41 11.84 18.95
CA PHE A 116 -7.58 10.86 17.90
C PHE A 116 -8.62 11.30 16.87
N LEU A 117 -8.37 10.96 15.61
CA LEU A 117 -9.23 11.25 14.47
C LEU A 117 -9.62 9.93 13.81
N THR A 118 -10.86 9.89 13.34
CA THR A 118 -11.44 8.73 12.66
C THR A 118 -11.91 9.11 11.26
N TYR A 119 -11.77 8.19 10.33
CA TYR A 119 -12.22 8.35 8.95
C TYR A 119 -13.04 7.13 8.54
N ASP A 120 -14.11 7.37 7.79
CA ASP A 120 -14.95 6.36 7.18
C ASP A 120 -14.79 6.46 5.66
N THR A 121 -14.40 5.37 5.01
CA THR A 121 -14.17 5.36 3.57
C THR A 121 -15.50 5.24 2.83
N SER A 122 -15.57 5.83 1.63
CA SER A 122 -16.83 5.79 0.87
C SER A 122 -17.30 4.39 0.44
N MET A 123 -16.45 3.36 0.57
CA MET A 123 -16.78 2.00 0.17
C MET A 123 -15.94 0.94 0.91
N ASN A 124 -16.60 -0.09 1.41
CA ASN A 124 -15.94 -1.29 1.93
C ASN A 124 -15.18 -2.05 0.84
N PRO A 125 -14.13 -2.82 1.19
CA PRO A 125 -13.31 -3.54 0.22
C PRO A 125 -14.08 -4.66 -0.48
N GLY A 126 -13.65 -5.04 -1.69
CA GLY A 126 -14.21 -6.18 -2.41
C GLY A 126 -13.57 -7.52 -2.04
N VAL A 127 -13.97 -8.56 -2.77
CA VAL A 127 -13.25 -9.85 -2.83
C VAL A 127 -12.05 -9.83 -3.79
N ALA A 128 -11.76 -8.65 -4.33
CA ALA A 128 -10.54 -8.32 -5.05
C ALA A 128 -9.94 -7.07 -4.41
N TRP A 129 -8.64 -6.87 -4.59
CA TRP A 129 -7.94 -5.69 -4.07
C TRP A 129 -8.64 -4.39 -4.46
N THR A 130 -8.91 -3.59 -3.43
CA THR A 130 -9.52 -2.27 -3.53
C THR A 130 -8.52 -1.26 -3.00
N SER A 131 -8.17 -0.27 -3.82
CA SER A 131 -7.20 0.77 -3.45
C SER A 131 -7.88 1.97 -2.82
N TYR A 132 -7.29 2.46 -1.74
CA TYR A 132 -7.76 3.58 -0.96
C TYR A 132 -6.75 4.73 -1.00
N SER A 133 -7.29 5.94 -1.04
CA SER A 133 -6.56 7.20 -0.89
C SER A 133 -7.33 8.03 0.11
N VAL A 134 -6.81 8.17 1.33
CA VAL A 134 -7.46 8.90 2.43
C VAL A 134 -6.76 10.25 2.57
N PRO A 135 -7.42 11.36 2.19
CA PRO A 135 -6.80 12.68 2.26
C PRO A 135 -6.58 13.11 3.71
N LEU A 136 -5.36 13.54 4.04
CA LEU A 136 -4.96 13.99 5.37
C LEU A 136 -5.15 15.50 5.52
N GLU A 137 -6.39 15.93 5.35
CA GLU A 137 -6.86 17.29 5.53
C GLU A 137 -8.20 17.30 6.26
N GLU A 138 -8.45 18.35 7.04
CA GLU A 138 -9.59 18.42 7.95
C GLU A 138 -10.95 18.46 7.24
N THR A 139 -10.98 18.88 5.96
CA THR A 139 -12.19 18.97 5.15
C THR A 139 -12.59 17.66 4.47
N ALA A 140 -11.78 16.61 4.58
CA ALA A 140 -11.95 15.37 3.81
C ALA A 140 -13.00 14.39 4.36
N GLY A 141 -13.62 14.70 5.51
CA GLY A 141 -14.60 13.83 6.18
C GLY A 141 -14.11 13.17 7.47
N TRP A 142 -12.93 13.55 7.95
CA TRP A 142 -12.44 13.14 9.28
C TRP A 142 -13.38 13.61 10.39
N THR A 143 -13.43 12.85 11.47
CA THR A 143 -14.16 13.19 12.69
C THR A 143 -13.24 13.13 13.91
N VAL A 144 -13.48 14.01 14.87
CA VAL A 144 -12.79 14.00 16.15
C VAL A 144 -13.35 12.87 16.99
N GLY A 145 -12.48 11.96 17.41
CA GLY A 145 -12.80 10.81 18.21
C GLY A 145 -13.54 11.16 19.51
N GLY A 146 -14.62 10.43 19.80
CA GLY A 146 -15.44 10.64 21.01
C GLY A 146 -16.29 11.92 21.00
N SER A 147 -16.34 12.66 19.90
CA SER A 147 -17.25 13.80 19.74
C SER A 147 -18.69 13.34 19.53
N SER A 148 -19.65 14.00 20.20
CA SER A 148 -21.09 13.77 20.02
C SER A 148 -21.84 15.11 20.05
N PRO A 149 -22.41 15.57 18.92
CA PRO A 149 -22.40 14.93 17.60
C PRO A 149 -20.97 14.86 17.02
N ALA A 150 -20.79 14.01 16.02
CA ALA A 150 -19.53 13.91 15.29
C ALA A 150 -19.12 15.31 14.77
N ALA A 151 -17.91 15.73 15.11
CA ALA A 151 -17.35 17.02 14.73
C ALA A 151 -16.16 16.80 13.79
N ALA A 152 -16.10 17.58 12.70
CA ALA A 152 -14.89 17.63 11.89
C ALA A 152 -13.74 18.25 12.70
N PRO A 153 -12.49 17.77 12.55
CA PRO A 153 -11.35 18.43 13.16
C PRO A 153 -11.13 19.82 12.54
N THR A 154 -10.40 20.66 13.24
CA THR A 154 -9.77 21.85 12.68
C THR A 154 -8.44 21.49 12.00
N ALA A 155 -7.94 22.36 11.12
CA ALA A 155 -6.59 22.20 10.54
C ALA A 155 -5.51 22.06 11.62
N ALA A 156 -5.65 22.77 12.74
CA ALA A 156 -4.72 22.69 13.87
C ALA A 156 -4.78 21.34 14.57
N GLU A 157 -5.96 20.73 14.70
CA GLU A 157 -6.14 19.39 15.29
C GLU A 157 -5.62 18.28 14.38
N MET A 158 -5.86 18.38 13.05
CA MET A 158 -5.25 17.47 12.08
C MET A 158 -3.72 17.54 12.16
N MET A 159 -3.17 18.75 12.14
CA MET A 159 -1.72 18.95 12.27
C MET A 159 -1.17 18.46 13.63
N GLN A 160 -1.93 18.66 14.72
CA GLN A 160 -1.56 18.17 16.04
C GLN A 160 -1.38 16.66 16.05
N VAL A 161 -2.32 15.90 15.46
CA VAL A 161 -2.21 14.44 15.37
C VAL A 161 -1.04 14.03 14.48
N LEU A 162 -0.87 14.66 13.31
CA LEU A 162 0.21 14.31 12.39
C LEU A 162 1.60 14.67 12.90
N SER A 163 1.75 15.74 13.70
CA SER A 163 3.06 16.15 14.23
C SER A 163 3.63 15.24 15.33
N ASP A 164 2.79 14.39 15.91
CA ASP A 164 3.15 13.44 16.97
C ASP A 164 2.28 12.19 16.85
N LEU A 165 2.34 11.52 15.69
CA LEU A 165 1.55 10.34 15.41
C LEU A 165 2.06 9.17 16.26
N THR A 166 1.17 8.59 17.06
CA THR A 166 1.49 7.53 18.02
C THR A 166 0.81 6.20 17.70
N ASP A 167 -0.17 6.23 16.80
CA ASP A 167 -0.95 5.06 16.40
C ASP A 167 -1.64 5.33 15.06
N LEU A 168 -1.56 4.35 14.16
CA LEU A 168 -2.30 4.27 12.91
C LEU A 168 -2.95 2.90 12.84
N GLN A 169 -4.27 2.89 12.69
CA GLN A 169 -5.07 1.67 12.58
C GLN A 169 -5.87 1.71 11.28
N ILE A 170 -5.89 0.59 10.57
CA ILE A 170 -6.70 0.36 9.36
C ILE A 170 -7.61 -0.83 9.64
N ARG A 171 -8.91 -0.64 9.46
CA ARG A 171 -9.91 -1.66 9.74
C ARG A 171 -9.70 -2.88 8.87
N GLY A 172 -9.86 -4.06 9.47
CA GLY A 172 -9.77 -5.32 8.75
C GLY A 172 -11.07 -6.13 8.72
N GLU A 173 -12.04 -5.78 9.57
CA GLU A 173 -13.31 -6.51 9.70
C GLU A 173 -14.48 -5.75 9.10
N TYR A 174 -15.03 -6.26 7.99
CA TYR A 174 -16.10 -5.57 7.26
C TYR A 174 -17.43 -6.29 7.31
N ARG A 175 -17.49 -7.50 7.87
CA ARG A 175 -18.71 -8.32 7.90
C ARG A 175 -18.87 -9.12 9.17
N SER A 176 -20.11 -9.46 9.47
CA SER A 176 -20.40 -10.39 10.55
C SER A 176 -20.12 -11.84 10.16
N GLY A 177 -19.42 -12.54 11.06
CA GLY A 177 -19.08 -13.95 10.97
C GLY A 177 -17.84 -14.20 10.12
N SER A 178 -17.27 -15.41 10.27
CA SER A 178 -15.89 -15.70 9.87
C SER A 178 -15.55 -15.25 8.46
N ASP A 179 -14.47 -14.49 8.36
CA ASP A 179 -13.87 -14.02 7.14
C ASP A 179 -12.36 -13.85 7.30
N THR A 180 -11.74 -13.23 6.30
CA THR A 180 -10.33 -12.88 6.31
C THR A 180 -10.21 -11.52 5.67
N GLY A 181 -9.65 -10.58 6.40
CA GLY A 181 -9.23 -9.28 5.88
C GLY A 181 -7.77 -9.34 5.47
N SER A 182 -7.40 -8.60 4.43
CA SER A 182 -6.05 -8.54 3.88
C SER A 182 -5.65 -7.10 3.61
N LEU A 183 -4.39 -6.76 3.89
CA LEU A 183 -3.83 -5.42 3.77
C LEU A 183 -2.54 -5.47 2.95
N ASP A 184 -2.39 -4.50 2.05
CA ASP A 184 -1.19 -4.32 1.23
C ASP A 184 -0.91 -2.84 0.94
N ASN A 185 0.31 -2.51 0.48
CA ASN A 185 0.73 -1.22 -0.07
C ASN A 185 0.41 0.02 0.80
N VAL A 186 0.61 -0.08 2.12
CA VAL A 186 0.37 1.06 3.02
C VAL A 186 1.46 2.11 2.83
N ALA A 187 1.10 3.36 2.56
CA ALA A 187 2.05 4.44 2.40
C ALA A 187 1.56 5.76 3.02
N LEU A 188 2.45 6.37 3.80
CA LEU A 188 2.32 7.72 4.32
C LEU A 188 3.55 8.50 3.85
N ILE A 189 3.46 9.00 2.63
CA ILE A 189 4.55 9.65 1.91
C ILE A 189 4.20 11.10 1.61
N PRO A 190 5.19 11.99 1.41
CA PRO A 190 4.91 13.37 1.05
C PRO A 190 4.06 13.44 -0.21
N ALA A 191 3.12 14.39 -0.26
CA ALA A 191 2.42 14.71 -1.51
C ALA A 191 3.49 14.90 -2.60
N PRO A 192 3.26 14.42 -3.85
CA PRO A 192 4.15 14.71 -4.95
C PRO A 192 4.13 16.23 -5.19
N GLY A 193 4.98 16.97 -4.47
CA GLY A 193 5.25 18.37 -4.75
C GLY A 193 5.64 18.43 -6.22
N GLY A 194 5.07 19.35 -6.99
CA GLY A 194 5.09 19.43 -8.46
C GLY A 194 6.46 19.53 -9.14
N LEU A 195 7.36 18.61 -8.85
CA LEU A 195 8.62 18.29 -9.50
C LEU A 195 8.69 16.76 -9.56
N SER A 196 8.13 16.21 -10.63
CA SER A 196 8.06 14.78 -10.91
C SER A 196 9.43 14.18 -11.31
N LEU A 197 9.50 12.84 -11.16
CA LEU A 197 10.39 11.83 -11.78
C LEU A 197 11.78 11.59 -11.17
N ALA A 198 11.98 10.41 -10.55
CA ALA A 198 12.54 9.23 -11.25
C ALA A 198 12.99 8.14 -10.25
N ALA A 199 12.45 6.91 -10.37
CA ALA A 199 13.21 5.67 -10.13
C ALA A 199 12.43 4.43 -10.60
N ALA A 200 12.30 4.22 -11.90
CA ALA A 200 12.14 2.87 -12.47
C ALA A 200 12.51 2.92 -13.95
N GLY A 201 13.78 2.62 -14.26
CA GLY A 201 14.21 2.50 -15.65
C GLY A 201 15.70 2.64 -15.82
N LEU A 202 16.46 1.61 -15.47
CA LEU A 202 17.75 1.39 -16.11
C LEU A 202 17.76 0.02 -16.81
N ALA A 203 17.14 -0.01 -17.99
CA ALA A 203 17.45 -1.01 -18.99
C ALA A 203 18.83 -0.69 -19.57
N LEU A 204 19.85 -1.50 -19.24
CA LEU A 204 21.17 -1.38 -19.83
C LEU A 204 21.14 -1.92 -21.28
N ALA A 205 20.86 -1.04 -22.24
CA ALA A 205 21.03 -1.32 -23.65
C ALA A 205 22.52 -1.25 -24.03
N VAL A 206 23.19 -2.39 -24.12
CA VAL A 206 24.49 -2.47 -24.81
C VAL A 206 24.24 -2.60 -26.31
N ARG A 207 24.53 -1.54 -27.08
CA ARG A 207 24.68 -1.62 -28.55
C ARG A 207 26.03 -1.09 -29.00
N GLY A 208 26.82 -1.99 -29.59
CA GLY A 208 27.34 -1.76 -30.94
C GLY A 208 28.82 -1.40 -31.08
N GLY A 209 29.67 -2.41 -31.24
CA GLY A 209 30.92 -2.32 -32.00
C GLY A 209 30.66 -2.67 -33.47
N ARG A 210 31.07 -1.78 -34.39
CA ARG A 210 30.87 -1.78 -35.85
C ARG A 210 32.33 -1.75 -36.43
N ARG A 211 32.81 -2.47 -37.47
CA ARG A 211 32.42 -2.56 -38.89
C ARG A 211 33.44 -3.44 -39.69
N ARG A 212 33.04 -3.77 -40.93
CA ARG A 212 33.79 -4.11 -42.19
C ARG A 212 34.26 -5.57 -42.31
N GLY A 213 34.05 -6.31 -43.40
CA GLY A 213 33.44 -6.06 -44.71
C GLY A 213 34.05 -7.05 -45.73
N ALA A 214 33.24 -7.76 -46.52
CA ALA A 214 33.68 -8.39 -47.78
C ALA A 214 32.46 -8.77 -48.64
N GLN A 215 32.69 -8.69 -49.96
CA GLN A 215 31.76 -8.62 -51.08
C GLN A 215 31.27 -9.98 -51.62
N LEU A 216 30.07 -9.91 -52.24
CA LEU A 216 29.61 -10.56 -53.50
C LEU A 216 29.48 -12.10 -53.59
N ALA A 217 28.25 -12.55 -53.84
CA ALA A 217 27.87 -13.21 -55.11
C ALA A 217 26.33 -13.24 -55.27
N ARG A 218 25.85 -13.21 -56.51
CA ARG A 218 24.50 -12.83 -56.96
C ARG A 218 23.84 -14.00 -57.72
N ALA A 219 22.60 -14.35 -57.34
CA ALA A 219 21.47 -14.91 -58.13
C ALA A 219 21.63 -16.31 -58.80
N PRO A 220 20.54 -16.98 -59.29
CA PRO A 220 19.15 -16.53 -59.44
C PRO A 220 18.03 -17.50 -58.96
N ALA A 221 16.81 -16.99 -59.06
CA ALA A 221 15.52 -17.63 -58.78
C ALA A 221 15.09 -18.65 -59.84
N THR A 222 14.28 -19.63 -59.43
CA THR A 222 13.38 -20.37 -60.32
C THR A 222 11.99 -20.50 -59.68
N ARG A 223 11.01 -20.04 -60.46
CA ARG A 223 9.55 -20.08 -60.30
C ARG A 223 9.02 -21.19 -61.19
N GLN A 224 8.06 -22.00 -60.75
CA GLN A 224 6.92 -22.44 -61.58
C GLN A 224 5.81 -23.12 -60.75
N GLU A 225 4.57 -22.76 -61.09
CA GLU A 225 3.25 -23.13 -60.55
C GLU A 225 2.70 -24.48 -61.15
N PRO A 226 1.37 -24.77 -61.23
CA PRO A 226 0.49 -25.34 -60.20
C PRO A 226 -0.32 -26.61 -60.64
N SER A 227 -1.02 -27.24 -59.67
CA SER A 227 -2.33 -27.98 -59.67
C SER A 227 -2.79 -28.88 -60.85
N PRO A 228 -3.51 -30.02 -60.64
CA PRO A 228 -4.97 -29.99 -60.35
C PRO A 228 -5.63 -31.16 -59.56
N THR A 229 -6.77 -30.82 -58.94
CA THR A 229 -8.11 -31.48 -58.88
C THR A 229 -8.28 -32.98 -58.52
N GLY A 230 -9.15 -33.25 -57.53
CA GLY A 230 -9.87 -34.52 -57.34
C GLY A 230 -11.14 -34.33 -56.49
N ALA A 231 -12.28 -34.82 -56.98
CA ALA A 231 -13.65 -34.41 -56.64
C ALA A 231 -14.35 -35.22 -55.52
N ALA A 232 -15.55 -34.74 -55.18
CA ALA A 232 -16.53 -35.12 -54.16
C ALA A 232 -17.09 -36.56 -54.22
N VAL A 233 -17.62 -37.04 -53.07
CA VAL A 233 -18.87 -37.84 -52.98
C VAL A 233 -19.62 -37.52 -51.67
N SER A 234 -20.92 -37.31 -51.82
CA SER A 234 -21.97 -37.14 -50.82
C SER A 234 -22.70 -38.48 -50.63
N GLN A 235 -23.11 -38.88 -49.42
CA GLN A 235 -24.33 -39.66 -49.17
C GLN A 235 -24.92 -39.44 -47.76
N ARG A 236 -26.24 -39.26 -47.74
CA ARG A 236 -27.17 -39.28 -46.59
C ARG A 236 -27.30 -40.69 -46.02
N THR A 237 -27.72 -40.83 -44.76
CA THR A 237 -29.04 -41.40 -44.38
C THR A 237 -29.25 -41.37 -42.86
N ALA A 238 -30.53 -41.19 -42.51
CA ALA A 238 -31.07 -41.21 -41.17
C ALA A 238 -31.23 -42.64 -40.63
N ASN A 239 -31.19 -42.76 -39.31
CA ASN A 239 -32.19 -43.45 -38.50
C ASN A 239 -32.15 -42.90 -37.08
#